data_AF-A2DH56-F1
#
_entry.id   AF-A2DH56-F1
#
_cell.length_a   1.000
_cell.length_b   1.000
_cell.length_c   1.000
_cell.angle_alpha   90.00
_cell.angle_beta   90.00
_cell.angle_gamma   90.00
#
_symmetry.space_group_name_H-M   'P 1'
#
loop_
_entity.id
_entity.type
_entity.pdbx_description
1 polymer ?
#
loop_
_entity_poly.entity_id
_entity_poly.type
_entity_poly.pdbx_seq_one_letter_code
_entity_poly.pdbx_strand_id
1 'polypeptide(L)'
;MFLFLFELSKSEELLFGYLSKDFEKQTLTFGKSEFQNGIYCPAYNYPIECKWNDAIGGPQCNETDYLYSPPVDYDPPKSIIETSDDDCFGYFKKDLSNDPNFIDKTWDEIKFTCKKTHYGRCYFKIYFNNDDGSTNRCKNYVDYRYSQSSVSLNKIDGSQFFCQDTNLTRKIKSIRAYVLPLRLKTVFTKVQVETVRRLILFEKIENYSEDENRKERYPTAFKTNITTKNNKTAYRATIKLYKENPKIQLSTMLLNGAYSISPIIQDNSVPVSGRNDKQLVSPIIANGTHIIGIDVFNTETFFDWSYSDNSLYGSNTSCLYMNIKPIKDVNISYIVIEAETGSYLEALEVWHQAFPDLYGINPYGKSSICKNPNISNWSPFIVTQYGCKLLWGSDEKYEGTKNFYEMNPSIIRIYTNTNKKQTKENYLKDKYGVKDKTLKNIIIEETVNYKDYLVDLADEVIDYQLKKYFRRKLKHEYDGIAISRFDLRYMNYNTEYADKLTPYLLCDEEDKKYYSIQCGMLKLLKLLYGDSPDGFLVESFVVHPQFAQYIGSSLYTLNNYADYLAVNHTNKVGLWNT
;
A
#
# COMPACT_ATOMS: atom_id res chain seq x y z
N MET A 1 1.06 4.11 19.74
CA MET A 1 1.33 4.00 18.29
C MET A 1 2.65 4.68 18.05
N PHE A 2 3.78 3.97 18.05
CA PHE A 2 5.08 4.62 17.79
C PHE A 2 5.17 4.95 16.29
N LEU A 3 5.74 6.10 15.92
CA LEU A 3 5.82 6.50 14.52
C LEU A 3 7.10 7.25 14.20
N PHE A 4 7.64 6.89 13.06
CA PHE A 4 8.99 7.26 12.64
C PHE A 4 8.86 8.27 11.54
N LEU A 5 9.45 9.43 11.73
CA LEU A 5 9.06 10.60 10.99
C LEU A 5 10.25 11.54 10.85
N PHE A 6 10.77 11.71 9.65
CA PHE A 6 11.79 12.72 9.37
C PHE A 6 11.06 14.01 9.02
N GLU A 7 11.50 15.15 9.56
CA GLU A 7 10.97 16.45 9.16
C GLU A 7 11.69 16.96 7.91
N LEU A 8 10.94 17.50 6.96
CA LEU A 8 11.42 18.07 5.69
C LEU A 8 11.99 19.50 5.83
N SER A 9 12.24 19.96 7.05
CA SER A 9 12.80 21.29 7.27
C SER A 9 14.30 21.27 6.98
N LYS A 10 14.86 22.42 6.61
CA LYS A 10 16.31 22.62 6.39
C LYS A 10 17.19 22.29 7.62
N SER A 11 16.59 21.91 8.76
CA SER A 11 17.31 21.44 9.94
C SER A 11 17.54 19.94 9.84
N GLU A 12 18.80 19.54 9.92
CA GLU A 12 19.32 18.17 9.86
C GLU A 12 18.87 17.26 11.02
N GLU A 13 17.76 17.56 11.70
CA GLU A 13 17.33 16.88 12.93
C GLU A 13 16.52 15.61 12.64
N LEU A 14 16.90 14.50 13.28
CA LEU A 14 16.17 13.24 13.22
C LEU A 14 15.03 13.28 14.26
N LEU A 15 13.81 13.55 13.81
CA LEU A 15 12.66 13.45 14.70
C LEU A 15 12.22 11.99 14.90
N PHE A 16 12.03 11.64 16.16
CA PHE A 16 11.57 10.32 16.59
C PHE A 16 10.36 10.50 17.45
N GLY A 17 9.20 9.95 17.06
CA GLY A 17 7.98 10.23 17.79
C GLY A 17 6.87 9.20 17.75
N TYR A 18 5.66 9.67 18.03
CA TYR A 18 4.43 8.97 17.77
C TYR A 18 3.47 9.87 17.00
N LEU A 19 2.61 9.25 16.18
CA LEU A 19 1.43 9.93 15.66
C LEU A 19 0.40 9.99 16.77
N SER A 20 0.11 11.18 17.27
CA SER A 20 -1.18 11.44 17.87
C SER A 20 -2.18 11.84 16.77
N LYS A 21 -3.36 11.23 16.84
CA LYS A 21 -4.51 11.64 16.05
C LYS A 21 -5.15 12.79 16.82
N ASP A 22 -4.83 14.02 16.42
CA ASP A 22 -5.55 15.17 16.91
C ASP A 22 -6.61 15.59 15.89
N PHE A 23 -7.67 16.24 16.37
CA PHE A 23 -8.76 16.68 15.50
C PHE A 23 -8.92 18.18 15.61
N GLU A 24 -8.59 18.88 14.53
CA GLU A 24 -9.01 20.25 14.36
C GLU A 24 -10.47 20.26 13.88
N LYS A 25 -11.35 20.86 14.68
CA LYS A 25 -12.76 20.99 14.35
C LYS A 25 -13.12 22.44 14.17
N GLN A 26 -13.87 22.73 13.12
CA GLN A 26 -14.39 24.07 12.90
C GLN A 26 -15.89 24.03 12.64
N THR A 27 -16.62 24.89 13.34
CA THR A 27 -18.07 24.97 13.24
C THR A 27 -18.48 26.31 12.63
N LEU A 28 -19.22 26.24 11.54
CA LEU A 28 -19.85 27.38 10.86
C LEU A 28 -21.36 27.30 11.07
N THR A 29 -21.90 28.20 11.90
CA THR A 29 -23.34 28.37 12.05
C THR A 29 -23.78 29.55 11.18
N PHE A 30 -24.86 29.37 10.41
CA PHE A 30 -25.40 30.42 9.56
C PHE A 30 -26.46 31.22 10.31
N GLY A 31 -26.40 32.55 10.21
CA GLY A 31 -27.34 33.46 10.86
C GLY A 31 -28.07 34.36 9.87
N LYS A 32 -28.74 35.38 10.41
CA LYS A 32 -29.53 36.35 9.64
C LYS A 32 -28.71 37.07 8.56
N SER A 33 -27.45 37.42 8.87
CA SER A 33 -26.54 38.12 7.97
C SER A 33 -26.16 37.32 6.72
N GLU A 34 -26.12 35.99 6.84
CA GLU A 34 -25.77 35.08 5.76
C GLU A 34 -27.01 34.67 4.94
N PHE A 35 -28.22 34.94 5.44
CA PHE A 35 -29.46 34.57 4.78
C PHE A 35 -29.78 35.50 3.61
N GLN A 36 -30.02 34.89 2.45
CA GLN A 36 -30.44 35.55 1.23
C GLN A 36 -31.90 35.17 0.96
N ASN A 37 -32.77 36.17 0.86
CA ASN A 37 -34.17 35.97 0.49
C ASN A 37 -34.22 35.45 -0.96
N GLY A 38 -35.03 34.42 -1.21
CA GLY A 38 -35.22 33.90 -2.57
C GLY A 38 -36.03 34.85 -3.45
N ILE A 39 -35.66 34.96 -4.72
CA ILE A 39 -36.42 35.64 -5.78
C ILE A 39 -36.64 34.60 -6.89
N TYR A 40 -37.88 34.15 -7.02
CA TYR A 40 -38.45 33.46 -8.19
C TYR A 40 -38.01 32.01 -8.47
N CYS A 41 -39.01 31.12 -8.63
CA CYS A 41 -38.83 29.73 -9.01
C CYS A 41 -39.37 29.49 -10.45
N PRO A 42 -38.50 29.18 -11.44
CA PRO A 42 -38.93 28.94 -12.81
C PRO A 42 -39.73 27.65 -12.99
N ALA A 43 -39.42 26.61 -12.20
CA ALA A 43 -40.04 25.29 -12.33
C ALA A 43 -41.53 25.25 -11.93
N TYR A 44 -41.93 26.13 -11.00
CA TYR A 44 -43.29 26.16 -10.47
C TYR A 44 -44.07 27.42 -10.88
N ASN A 45 -43.46 28.37 -11.59
CA ASN A 45 -44.09 29.63 -12.03
C ASN A 45 -44.69 30.49 -10.89
N TYR A 46 -44.29 30.26 -9.64
CA TYR A 46 -44.74 30.99 -8.44
C TYR A 46 -43.55 31.48 -7.58
N PRO A 47 -43.60 32.70 -7.01
CA PRO A 47 -42.55 33.19 -6.11
C PRO A 47 -42.70 32.58 -4.71
N ILE A 48 -41.78 31.68 -4.33
CA ILE A 48 -41.63 31.24 -2.94
C ILE A 48 -40.82 32.31 -2.19
N GLU A 49 -41.47 33.06 -1.30
CA GLU A 49 -40.78 34.02 -0.43
C GLU A 49 -40.43 33.41 0.92
N CYS A 50 -39.14 33.20 1.16
CA CYS A 50 -38.58 32.91 2.48
C CYS A 50 -38.06 34.19 3.12
N LYS A 51 -38.48 34.48 4.36
CA LYS A 51 -38.06 35.63 5.15
C LYS A 51 -37.51 35.18 6.51
N TRP A 52 -36.56 35.92 7.05
CA TRP A 52 -36.06 35.67 8.39
C TRP A 52 -37.12 36.03 9.44
N ASN A 53 -37.43 35.11 10.35
CA ASN A 53 -38.34 35.33 11.48
C ASN A 53 -37.51 35.67 12.73
N ASP A 54 -37.50 36.96 13.11
CA ASP A 54 -36.74 37.45 14.26
C ASP A 54 -37.24 36.91 15.61
N ALA A 55 -38.53 36.59 15.74
CA ALA A 55 -39.10 36.08 16.99
C ALA A 55 -38.68 34.63 17.30
N ILE A 56 -38.37 33.85 16.26
CA ILE A 56 -38.03 32.41 16.37
C ILE A 56 -36.56 32.15 16.04
N GLY A 57 -35.86 33.12 15.43
CA GLY A 57 -34.43 33.05 15.16
C GLY A 57 -34.06 32.16 13.98
N GLY A 58 -34.86 32.17 12.91
CA GLY A 58 -34.59 31.36 11.71
C GLY A 58 -35.48 31.71 10.51
N PRO A 59 -35.17 31.22 9.30
CA PRO A 59 -35.97 31.49 8.11
C PRO A 59 -37.28 30.71 8.13
N GLN A 60 -38.33 31.37 7.65
CA GLN A 60 -39.69 30.85 7.46
C GLN A 60 -40.17 31.27 6.07
N CYS A 61 -40.81 30.37 5.33
CA CYS A 61 -41.33 30.67 3.99
C CYS A 61 -42.86 30.64 3.95
N ASN A 62 -43.43 31.50 3.11
CA ASN A 62 -44.86 31.54 2.84
C ASN A 62 -45.24 30.56 1.70
N GLU A 63 -46.52 30.24 1.62
CA GLU A 63 -47.19 29.14 0.90
C GLU A 63 -46.75 28.81 -0.55
N THR A 64 -46.88 27.52 -0.89
CA THR A 64 -47.20 27.03 -2.25
C THR A 64 -48.28 25.97 -2.14
N ASP A 65 -49.40 26.14 -2.83
CA ASP A 65 -50.55 25.21 -2.87
C ASP A 65 -50.27 23.88 -3.61
N TYR A 66 -49.02 23.59 -4.02
CA TYR A 66 -48.72 22.51 -4.96
C TYR A 66 -47.63 21.51 -4.53
N LEU A 67 -47.55 21.21 -3.24
CA LEU A 67 -47.03 19.90 -2.81
C LEU A 67 -48.21 19.09 -2.29
N TYR A 68 -48.92 18.45 -3.22
CA TYR A 68 -49.89 17.41 -2.92
C TYR A 68 -49.23 16.44 -1.94
N SER A 69 -49.63 16.49 -0.67
CA SER A 69 -49.17 15.54 0.33
C SER A 69 -49.78 14.19 -0.04
N PRO A 70 -49.00 13.17 -0.46
CA PRO A 70 -49.50 11.84 -0.21
C PRO A 70 -49.57 11.65 1.32
N PRO A 71 -50.47 10.79 1.81
CA PRO A 71 -50.56 10.48 3.23
C PRO A 71 -49.20 10.08 3.81
N VAL A 72 -49.04 10.32 5.10
CA VAL A 72 -47.79 10.34 5.90
C VAL A 72 -46.93 9.06 5.79
N ASP A 73 -47.44 7.99 5.18
CA ASP A 73 -46.79 6.68 5.02
C ASP A 73 -46.27 6.39 3.60
N TYR A 74 -46.34 7.34 2.66
CA TYR A 74 -45.83 7.13 1.30
C TYR A 74 -44.54 7.92 1.04
N ASP A 75 -43.42 7.21 0.87
CA ASP A 75 -42.19 7.81 0.34
C ASP A 75 -42.46 8.28 -1.10
N PRO A 76 -42.33 9.57 -1.41
CA PRO A 76 -42.44 10.01 -2.79
C PRO A 76 -41.33 9.33 -3.62
N PRO A 77 -41.64 8.82 -4.83
CA PRO A 77 -40.66 8.12 -5.65
C PRO A 77 -39.48 9.05 -5.95
N LYS A 78 -38.25 8.56 -5.69
CA LYS A 78 -36.98 9.29 -5.88
C LYS A 78 -36.86 9.96 -7.26
N SER A 79 -37.46 9.38 -8.30
CA SER A 79 -37.35 9.81 -9.70
C SER A 79 -38.08 11.10 -10.07
N ILE A 80 -38.98 11.64 -9.22
CA ILE A 80 -39.71 12.89 -9.53
C ILE A 80 -38.95 14.14 -9.05
N ILE A 81 -37.95 13.99 -8.16
CA ILE A 81 -37.30 15.11 -7.46
C ILE A 81 -35.88 15.42 -8.01
N GLU A 82 -35.38 14.61 -8.95
CA GLU A 82 -33.96 14.67 -9.35
C GLU A 82 -33.61 15.69 -10.45
N THR A 83 -34.55 16.43 -11.06
CA THR A 83 -34.22 17.15 -12.32
C THR A 83 -34.53 18.64 -12.43
N SER A 84 -35.06 19.37 -11.43
CA SER A 84 -35.18 20.84 -11.58
C SER A 84 -35.25 21.72 -10.32
N ASP A 85 -35.13 21.15 -9.11
CA ASP A 85 -35.42 21.88 -7.86
C ASP A 85 -34.24 22.69 -7.28
N ASP A 86 -33.06 22.65 -7.90
CA ASP A 86 -31.81 23.19 -7.34
C ASP A 86 -31.79 24.73 -7.12
N ASP A 87 -32.75 25.47 -7.68
CA ASP A 87 -32.76 26.95 -7.72
C ASP A 87 -33.92 27.61 -6.97
N CYS A 88 -34.75 26.86 -6.21
CA CYS A 88 -36.03 27.37 -5.67
C CYS A 88 -36.08 27.57 -4.14
N PHE A 89 -35.02 28.07 -3.50
CA PHE A 89 -34.97 28.19 -2.02
C PHE A 89 -34.42 29.52 -1.51
N GLY A 90 -34.90 29.93 -0.32
CA GLY A 90 -34.10 30.79 0.55
C GLY A 90 -32.81 30.07 0.91
N TYR A 91 -31.68 30.78 0.87
CA TYR A 91 -30.39 30.15 1.08
C TYR A 91 -29.49 30.98 1.97
N PHE A 92 -28.66 30.30 2.75
CA PHE A 92 -27.53 30.89 3.41
C PHE A 92 -26.33 30.85 2.49
N LYS A 93 -25.55 31.92 2.45
CA LYS A 93 -24.25 31.94 1.76
C LYS A 93 -23.20 32.50 2.70
N LYS A 94 -22.11 31.75 2.85
CA LYS A 94 -20.91 32.22 3.54
C LYS A 94 -19.72 32.14 2.60
N ASP A 95 -19.08 33.28 2.38
CA ASP A 95 -17.82 33.37 1.66
C ASP A 95 -16.67 33.09 2.63
N LEU A 96 -15.83 32.12 2.28
CA LEU A 96 -14.68 31.66 3.06
C LEU A 96 -13.37 31.94 2.33
N SER A 97 -13.41 32.64 1.18
CA SER A 97 -12.24 32.92 0.33
C SER A 97 -11.14 33.69 1.07
N ASN A 98 -11.51 34.45 2.11
CA ASN A 98 -10.60 35.23 2.95
C ASN A 98 -10.60 34.76 4.42
N ASP A 99 -11.25 33.63 4.75
CA ASP A 99 -11.24 33.11 6.13
C ASP A 99 -9.90 32.39 6.37
N PRO A 100 -9.03 32.89 7.28
CA PRO A 100 -7.70 32.33 7.50
C PRO A 100 -7.75 30.88 7.96
N ASN A 101 -8.88 30.43 8.48
CA ASN A 101 -9.05 29.04 8.89
C ASN A 101 -9.43 28.11 7.73
N PHE A 102 -9.87 28.63 6.59
CA PHE A 102 -10.30 27.83 5.42
C PHE A 102 -9.45 28.06 4.16
N ILE A 103 -8.79 29.22 4.04
CA ILE A 103 -8.05 29.61 2.83
C ILE A 103 -6.83 28.72 2.54
N ASP A 104 -6.22 28.14 3.57
CA ASP A 104 -4.99 27.32 3.46
C ASP A 104 -5.11 25.90 4.01
N LYS A 105 -6.32 25.46 4.39
CA LYS A 105 -6.54 24.14 5.02
C LYS A 105 -7.32 23.18 4.13
N THR A 106 -6.95 21.91 4.18
CA THR A 106 -7.74 20.78 3.68
C THR A 106 -8.53 20.16 4.83
N TRP A 107 -9.71 19.63 4.55
CA TRP A 107 -10.63 19.05 5.54
C TRP A 107 -10.98 17.61 5.14
N ASP A 108 -11.16 16.72 6.12
CA ASP A 108 -11.37 15.28 5.87
C ASP A 108 -12.85 14.86 5.97
N GLU A 109 -13.60 15.53 6.84
CA GLU A 109 -15.02 15.28 7.04
C GLU A 109 -15.80 16.59 7.07
N ILE A 110 -17.01 16.55 6.51
CA ILE A 110 -17.96 17.65 6.61
C ILE A 110 -19.29 17.10 7.12
N LYS A 111 -19.72 17.64 8.26
CA LYS A 111 -20.98 17.32 8.90
C LYS A 111 -21.96 18.46 8.73
N PHE A 112 -23.16 18.13 8.27
CA PHE A 112 -24.22 19.07 7.99
C PHE A 112 -25.32 18.92 9.03
N THR A 113 -25.67 20.01 9.69
CA THR A 113 -26.76 20.05 10.67
C THR A 113 -27.84 20.97 10.16
N CYS A 114 -29.07 20.45 10.12
CA CYS A 114 -30.24 21.25 9.81
C CYS A 114 -31.40 20.90 10.73
N LYS A 115 -31.54 21.67 11.82
CA LYS A 115 -32.65 21.54 12.76
C LYS A 115 -33.82 22.40 12.30
N LYS A 116 -35.02 21.82 12.44
CA LYS A 116 -36.27 22.38 11.95
C LYS A 116 -37.42 22.01 12.89
N THR A 117 -38.44 22.85 12.96
CA THR A 117 -39.61 22.62 13.83
C THR A 117 -40.63 21.64 13.23
N HIS A 118 -40.69 21.53 11.91
CA HIS A 118 -41.61 20.65 11.16
C HIS A 118 -40.90 20.05 9.92
N TYR A 119 -41.66 19.49 8.97
CA TYR A 119 -41.10 18.86 7.76
C TYR A 119 -40.42 19.86 6.84
N GLY A 120 -39.17 19.60 6.49
CA GLY A 120 -38.38 20.44 5.60
C GLY A 120 -37.07 19.77 5.22
N ARG A 121 -36.48 20.21 4.12
CA ARG A 121 -35.21 19.69 3.61
C ARG A 121 -34.17 20.79 3.61
N CYS A 122 -32.92 20.39 3.77
CA CYS A 122 -31.80 21.30 3.59
C CYS A 122 -30.83 20.70 2.58
N TYR A 123 -30.39 21.55 1.68
CA TYR A 123 -29.48 21.17 0.61
C TYR A 123 -28.21 22.01 0.72
N PHE A 124 -27.07 21.34 0.85
CA PHE A 124 -25.79 22.01 1.02
C PHE A 124 -24.96 21.87 -0.25
N LYS A 125 -24.37 23.00 -0.67
CA LYS A 125 -23.54 23.11 -1.86
C LYS A 125 -22.22 23.78 -1.49
N ILE A 126 -21.13 23.06 -1.71
CA ILE A 126 -19.77 23.51 -1.38
C ILE A 126 -19.05 23.89 -2.67
N TYR A 127 -18.41 25.06 -2.65
CA TYR A 127 -17.61 25.61 -3.74
C TYR A 127 -16.14 25.65 -3.31
N PHE A 128 -15.23 25.26 -4.21
CA PHE A 128 -13.78 25.22 -3.95
C PHE A 128 -13.02 26.30 -4.74
N ASN A 129 -11.80 26.64 -4.32
CA ASN A 129 -11.05 27.78 -4.87
C ASN A 129 -10.69 27.68 -6.37
N ASN A 130 -10.53 26.46 -6.91
CA ASN A 130 -10.18 26.21 -8.31
C ASN A 130 -11.41 25.88 -9.18
N ASP A 131 -12.61 26.28 -8.76
CA ASP A 131 -13.83 26.16 -9.57
C ASP A 131 -13.82 27.23 -10.68
N ASP A 132 -13.57 26.81 -11.92
CA ASP A 132 -13.66 27.64 -13.13
C ASP A 132 -15.11 27.92 -13.57
N GLY A 133 -16.08 27.47 -12.76
CA GLY A 133 -17.51 27.63 -12.98
C GLY A 133 -18.13 26.51 -13.81
N SER A 134 -17.34 25.54 -14.30
CA SER A 134 -17.85 24.52 -15.21
C SER A 134 -18.38 23.25 -14.52
N THR A 135 -17.83 22.74 -13.41
CA THR A 135 -18.25 21.40 -12.91
C THR A 135 -17.93 20.98 -11.46
N ASN A 136 -17.30 21.78 -10.59
CA ASN A 136 -16.81 21.22 -9.30
C ASN A 136 -17.69 21.60 -8.09
N ARG A 137 -18.80 20.88 -7.89
CA ARG A 137 -19.74 21.10 -6.76
C ARG A 137 -19.94 19.82 -5.95
N CYS A 138 -19.75 19.91 -4.64
CA CYS A 138 -20.20 18.86 -3.71
C CYS A 138 -21.59 19.20 -3.17
N LYS A 139 -22.51 18.24 -3.26
CA LYS A 139 -23.93 18.38 -2.93
C LYS A 139 -24.31 17.38 -1.84
N ASN A 140 -25.05 17.81 -0.82
CA ASN A 140 -25.62 16.92 0.20
C ASN A 140 -27.07 17.29 0.55
N TYR A 141 -27.88 16.29 0.87
CA TYR A 141 -29.25 16.45 1.36
C TYR A 141 -29.39 16.00 2.81
N VAL A 142 -29.97 16.87 3.65
CA VAL A 142 -30.50 16.50 4.96
C VAL A 142 -32.01 16.33 4.80
N ASP A 143 -32.45 15.08 4.75
CA ASP A 143 -33.84 14.74 4.41
C ASP A 143 -34.86 15.11 5.51
N TYR A 144 -36.15 15.06 5.18
CA TYR A 144 -37.25 15.53 6.00
C TYR A 144 -37.36 14.82 7.37
N ARG A 145 -36.86 13.59 7.51
CA ARG A 145 -36.87 12.80 8.76
C ARG A 145 -35.67 13.05 9.69
N TYR A 146 -34.56 13.58 9.18
CA TYR A 146 -33.31 13.69 9.94
C TYR A 146 -32.97 15.15 10.25
N SER A 147 -32.39 15.39 11.43
CA SER A 147 -31.93 16.72 11.86
C SER A 147 -30.43 16.94 11.64
N GLN A 148 -29.70 15.87 11.31
CA GLN A 148 -28.26 15.86 11.05
C GLN A 148 -27.95 14.83 9.96
N SER A 149 -26.95 15.14 9.13
CA SER A 149 -26.30 14.21 8.21
C SER A 149 -24.79 14.45 8.27
N SER A 150 -23.99 13.39 8.29
CA SER A 150 -22.52 13.48 8.27
C SER A 150 -22.00 12.77 7.04
N VAL A 151 -21.06 13.38 6.32
CA VAL A 151 -20.42 12.75 5.18
C VAL A 151 -18.92 12.92 5.24
N SER A 152 -18.21 11.81 5.09
CA SER A 152 -16.77 11.81 4.89
C SER A 152 -16.48 12.24 3.46
N LEU A 153 -15.65 13.27 3.27
CA LEU A 153 -15.30 13.75 1.93
C LEU A 153 -14.63 12.64 1.08
N ASN A 154 -13.94 11.70 1.74
CA ASN A 154 -13.24 10.58 1.10
C ASN A 154 -14.12 9.36 0.82
N LYS A 155 -15.40 9.36 1.20
CA LYS A 155 -16.30 8.22 1.00
C LYS A 155 -17.41 8.64 0.04
N ILE A 156 -17.19 8.40 -1.25
CA ILE A 156 -18.21 8.56 -2.29
C ILE A 156 -19.24 7.46 -2.08
N ASP A 157 -20.25 7.71 -1.24
CA ASP A 157 -21.39 6.82 -1.08
C ASP A 157 -22.55 7.37 -1.92
N GLY A 158 -22.77 6.73 -3.07
CA GLY A 158 -23.52 7.25 -4.23
C GLY A 158 -25.03 7.42 -4.07
N SER A 159 -25.55 7.60 -2.85
CA SER A 159 -26.99 7.74 -2.61
C SER A 159 -27.43 9.04 -1.92
N GLN A 160 -26.52 9.83 -1.33
CA GLN A 160 -26.89 11.06 -0.59
C GLN A 160 -25.92 12.24 -0.76
N PHE A 161 -24.67 11.96 -1.14
CA PHE A 161 -23.65 12.97 -1.38
C PHE A 161 -23.05 12.80 -2.76
N PHE A 162 -23.04 13.87 -3.55
CA PHE A 162 -22.51 13.84 -4.90
C PHE A 162 -21.43 14.91 -5.04
N CYS A 163 -20.18 14.48 -5.19
CA CYS A 163 -19.08 15.33 -5.66
C CYS A 163 -18.72 14.88 -7.07
N GLN A 164 -18.67 15.83 -8.01
CA GLN A 164 -18.25 15.55 -9.39
C GLN A 164 -16.72 15.52 -9.58
N ASP A 165 -15.95 15.58 -8.49
CA ASP A 165 -14.49 15.68 -8.52
C ASP A 165 -13.87 14.68 -7.54
N THR A 166 -12.90 13.91 -8.01
CA THR A 166 -12.13 12.92 -7.24
C THR A 166 -10.93 13.54 -6.53
N ASN A 167 -10.62 14.81 -6.78
CA ASN A 167 -9.46 15.48 -6.21
C ASN A 167 -9.81 16.28 -4.94
N LEU A 168 -9.78 15.57 -3.80
CA LEU A 168 -10.22 16.04 -2.48
C LEU A 168 -9.24 17.00 -1.77
N THR A 169 -8.15 17.41 -2.43
CA THR A 169 -7.13 18.30 -1.84
C THR A 169 -7.44 19.80 -1.98
N ARG A 170 -8.70 20.18 -2.24
CA ARG A 170 -9.07 21.56 -2.60
C ARG A 170 -9.65 22.35 -1.42
N LYS A 171 -9.21 23.61 -1.29
CA LYS A 171 -9.62 24.57 -0.26
C LYS A 171 -11.05 25.06 -0.49
N ILE A 172 -11.86 25.12 0.57
CA ILE A 172 -13.27 25.56 0.49
C ILE A 172 -13.32 27.07 0.29
N LYS A 173 -13.92 27.51 -0.82
CA LYS A 173 -14.12 28.92 -1.19
C LYS A 173 -15.37 29.49 -0.56
N SER A 174 -16.49 28.79 -0.69
CA SER A 174 -17.77 29.24 -0.13
C SER A 174 -18.72 28.08 0.07
N ILE A 175 -19.69 28.27 0.95
CA ILE A 175 -20.73 27.28 1.22
C ILE A 175 -22.09 27.95 1.04
N ARG A 176 -22.99 27.28 0.33
CA ARG A 176 -24.42 27.62 0.29
C ARG A 176 -25.25 26.53 0.93
N ALA A 177 -26.18 26.92 1.79
CA ALA A 177 -27.14 26.02 2.39
C ALA A 177 -28.55 26.49 2.04
N TYR A 178 -29.22 25.76 1.18
CA TYR A 178 -30.58 26.01 0.73
C TYR A 178 -31.56 25.32 1.68
N VAL A 179 -32.67 26.00 2.01
CA VAL A 179 -33.68 25.48 2.93
C VAL A 179 -35.06 25.43 2.28
N LEU A 180 -35.69 24.25 2.30
CA LEU A 180 -37.00 23.99 1.73
C LEU A 180 -37.99 23.56 2.81
N PRO A 181 -38.93 24.42 3.25
CA PRO A 181 -40.01 23.95 4.09
C PRO A 181 -40.97 23.07 3.27
N LEU A 182 -41.33 21.91 3.80
CA LEU A 182 -42.40 21.06 3.24
C LEU A 182 -43.73 21.26 3.99
N ARG A 183 -43.75 22.12 5.01
CA ARG A 183 -44.95 22.59 5.72
C ARG A 183 -44.83 24.07 6.10
N LEU A 184 -45.97 24.78 6.09
CA LEU A 184 -46.08 26.23 6.36
C LEU A 184 -45.48 26.69 7.70
N LYS A 185 -45.49 25.83 8.73
CA LYS A 185 -44.96 26.13 10.07
C LYS A 185 -43.50 25.73 10.27
N THR A 186 -42.82 25.30 9.21
CA THR A 186 -41.43 24.85 9.29
C THR A 186 -40.52 26.05 9.44
N VAL A 187 -39.82 26.09 10.56
CA VAL A 187 -38.76 27.07 10.84
C VAL A 187 -37.46 26.31 10.96
N PHE A 188 -36.42 26.77 10.27
CA PHE A 188 -35.08 26.19 10.37
C PHE A 188 -34.34 26.87 11.51
N THR A 189 -34.35 26.25 12.68
CA THR A 189 -33.81 26.82 13.93
C THR A 189 -32.30 26.70 14.04
N LYS A 190 -31.68 25.83 13.24
CA LYS A 190 -30.22 25.71 13.19
C LYS A 190 -29.75 25.16 11.85
N VAL A 191 -29.00 25.95 11.11
CA VAL A 191 -28.27 25.51 9.93
C VAL A 191 -26.78 25.67 10.22
N GLN A 192 -26.03 24.56 10.19
CA GLN A 192 -24.62 24.54 10.56
C GLN A 192 -23.86 23.55 9.68
N VAL A 193 -22.61 23.90 9.39
CA VAL A 193 -21.58 22.99 8.88
C VAL A 193 -20.49 22.83 9.93
N GLU A 194 -20.05 21.60 10.16
CA GLU A 194 -18.85 21.31 10.93
C GLU A 194 -17.84 20.65 10.00
N THR A 195 -16.62 21.15 9.96
CA THR A 195 -15.50 20.56 9.24
C THR A 195 -14.53 19.95 10.24
N VAL A 196 -14.04 18.76 9.94
CA VAL A 196 -13.04 18.06 10.76
C VAL A 196 -11.82 17.80 9.92
N ARG A 197 -10.66 18.18 10.46
CA ARG A 197 -9.34 17.85 9.94
C ARG A 197 -8.62 17.01 10.97
N ARG A 198 -8.11 15.87 10.55
CA ARG A 198 -7.22 15.00 11.31
C ARG A 198 -5.83 15.59 11.20
N LEU A 199 -5.34 16.12 12.31
CA LEU A 199 -3.96 16.52 12.45
C LEU A 199 -3.15 15.29 12.84
N ILE A 200 -2.06 15.12 12.12
CA ILE A 200 -0.98 14.22 12.47
C ILE A 200 0.00 15.07 13.29
N LEU A 201 -0.02 14.91 14.61
CA LEU A 201 0.94 15.53 15.50
C LEU A 201 2.09 14.56 15.77
N PHE A 202 3.29 15.12 15.86
CA PHE A 202 4.55 14.42 16.06
C PHE A 202 4.97 14.65 17.51
N GLU A 203 4.93 13.61 18.34
CA GLU A 203 5.35 13.73 19.73
C GLU A 203 6.62 12.94 19.97
N LYS A 204 7.69 13.59 20.44
CA LYS A 204 9.02 12.98 20.57
C LYS A 204 9.00 11.75 21.51
N ILE A 205 9.72 10.67 21.18
CA ILE A 205 9.90 9.53 22.09
C ILE A 205 10.78 10.00 23.26
N GLU A 206 10.30 9.82 24.48
CA GLU A 206 11.09 10.05 25.69
C GLU A 206 12.36 9.17 25.68
N ASN A 207 13.52 9.77 26.01
CA ASN A 207 14.84 9.12 26.09
C ASN A 207 15.51 8.70 24.77
N TYR A 208 15.06 9.19 23.60
CA TYR A 208 15.72 9.01 22.30
C TYR A 208 17.06 9.78 22.17
N SER A 209 18.01 9.24 21.38
CA SER A 209 19.30 9.87 21.03
C SER A 209 19.74 9.52 19.61
N GLU A 210 20.45 10.45 18.97
CA GLU A 210 21.07 10.33 17.64
C GLU A 210 22.50 9.73 17.68
N ASP A 211 22.98 9.30 18.84
CA ASP A 211 24.34 8.76 19.01
C ASP A 211 24.37 7.22 18.92
N GLU A 212 25.05 6.69 17.90
CA GLU A 212 25.26 5.25 17.69
C GLU A 212 26.09 4.60 18.83
N ASN A 213 26.89 5.38 19.57
CA ASN A 213 27.79 4.90 20.62
C ASN A 213 27.17 4.85 22.01
N ARG A 214 25.87 5.16 22.14
CA ARG A 214 25.20 5.13 23.44
C ARG A 214 25.13 3.70 23.98
N LYS A 215 25.49 3.53 25.26
CA LYS A 215 25.47 2.22 25.94
C LYS A 215 24.10 1.80 26.46
N GLU A 216 23.15 2.74 26.53
CA GLU A 216 21.80 2.49 27.00
C GLU A 216 20.96 1.80 25.92
N ARG A 217 20.14 0.81 26.30
CA ARG A 217 19.35 -0.01 25.37
C ARG A 217 18.04 0.64 24.91
N TYR A 218 18.08 1.95 24.66
CA TYR A 218 16.98 2.69 24.05
C TYR A 218 17.18 2.75 22.53
N PRO A 219 16.11 2.82 21.73
CA PRO A 219 16.21 3.05 20.29
C PRO A 219 17.16 4.22 19.95
N THR A 220 18.11 3.98 19.04
CA THR A 220 19.05 5.00 18.52
C THR A 220 18.92 5.08 17.01
N ALA A 221 18.95 6.28 16.44
CA ALA A 221 18.90 6.44 14.98
C ALA A 221 19.98 7.38 14.46
N PHE A 222 20.36 7.16 13.21
CA PHE A 222 21.47 7.86 12.58
C PHE A 222 21.30 7.91 11.06
N LYS A 223 21.96 8.89 10.45
CA LYS A 223 21.99 9.12 9.00
C LYS A 223 23.37 8.79 8.45
N THR A 224 23.43 8.06 7.35
CA THR A 224 24.68 7.78 6.63
C THR A 224 24.54 8.21 5.19
N ASN A 225 25.44 9.06 4.68
CA ASN A 225 25.42 9.46 3.27
C ASN A 225 25.69 8.25 2.37
N ILE A 226 24.99 8.17 1.23
CA ILE A 226 25.23 7.14 0.22
C ILE A 226 25.58 7.79 -1.12
N THR A 227 26.49 7.17 -1.86
CA THR A 227 26.85 7.62 -3.21
C THR A 227 25.91 6.99 -4.23
N THR A 228 25.20 7.81 -4.99
CA THR A 228 24.36 7.37 -6.10
C THR A 228 25.11 7.48 -7.43
N LYS A 229 24.77 6.64 -8.41
CA LYS A 229 25.40 6.70 -9.75
C LYS A 229 24.93 7.88 -10.60
N ASN A 230 23.74 8.41 -10.31
CA ASN A 230 23.18 9.59 -10.97
C ASN A 230 23.54 10.91 -10.27
N ASN A 231 24.49 10.89 -9.31
CA ASN A 231 24.97 12.06 -8.57
C ASN A 231 23.89 12.83 -7.79
N LYS A 232 22.75 12.20 -7.49
CA LYS A 232 21.73 12.78 -6.60
C LYS A 232 22.16 12.62 -5.15
N THR A 233 21.90 13.65 -4.34
CA THR A 233 22.10 13.57 -2.88
C THR A 233 21.21 12.47 -2.33
N ALA A 234 21.80 11.57 -1.55
CA ALA A 234 21.05 10.50 -0.94
C ALA A 234 21.69 10.08 0.39
N TYR A 235 20.86 9.51 1.25
CA TYR A 235 21.29 9.01 2.54
C TYR A 235 20.47 7.80 2.96
N ARG A 236 21.10 6.97 3.80
CA ARG A 236 20.47 5.89 4.54
C ARG A 236 20.05 6.41 5.90
N ALA A 237 18.76 6.29 6.18
CA ALA A 237 18.16 6.47 7.48
C ALA A 237 18.15 5.12 8.21
N THR A 238 18.78 5.02 9.39
CA THR A 238 18.87 3.76 10.13
C THR A 238 18.39 3.94 11.56
N ILE A 239 17.61 2.98 12.05
CA ILE A 239 17.36 2.77 13.47
C ILE A 239 18.01 1.46 13.93
N LYS A 240 18.69 1.53 15.07
CA LYS A 240 19.08 0.37 15.85
C LYS A 240 18.05 0.07 16.92
N LEU A 241 17.51 -1.14 16.86
CA LEU A 241 16.60 -1.70 17.85
C LEU A 241 17.31 -2.79 18.65
N TYR A 242 16.95 -2.86 19.92
CA TYR A 242 17.46 -3.83 20.87
C TYR A 242 16.41 -4.90 21.15
N LYS A 243 16.86 -6.12 21.44
CA LYS A 243 15.96 -7.25 21.78
C LYS A 243 14.97 -6.92 22.90
N GLU A 244 15.35 -6.06 23.83
CA GLU A 244 14.53 -5.66 24.98
C GLU A 244 13.45 -4.63 24.62
N ASN A 245 13.52 -4.03 23.44
CA ASN A 245 12.51 -3.06 23.02
C ASN A 245 11.14 -3.73 22.89
N PRO A 246 10.05 -3.02 23.25
CA PRO A 246 8.70 -3.55 23.15
C PRO A 246 8.29 -3.77 21.68
N LYS A 247 7.03 -4.15 21.44
CA LYS A 247 6.46 -4.01 20.08
C LYS A 247 6.50 -2.54 19.69
N ILE A 248 6.99 -2.26 18.48
CA ILE A 248 7.11 -0.91 17.92
C ILE A 248 6.47 -0.91 16.53
N GLN A 249 5.72 0.14 16.25
CA GLN A 249 5.29 0.47 14.90
C GLN A 249 6.34 1.39 14.29
N LEU A 250 6.91 0.99 13.16
CA LEU A 250 7.84 1.78 12.37
C LEU A 250 7.14 2.37 11.17
N SER A 251 7.65 3.51 10.73
CA SER A 251 7.25 4.22 9.51
C SER A 251 8.51 4.77 8.85
N THR A 252 8.46 5.08 7.57
CA THR A 252 9.37 6.05 6.98
C THR A 252 8.83 7.45 7.22
N MET A 253 9.62 8.46 6.86
CA MET A 253 9.12 9.83 6.68
C MET A 253 7.76 9.84 5.98
N LEU A 254 6.81 10.59 6.56
CA LEU A 254 5.52 10.84 5.93
C LEU A 254 5.75 11.81 4.78
N LEU A 255 5.43 11.36 3.58
CA LEU A 255 5.66 12.13 2.38
C LEU A 255 4.39 12.89 2.02
N ASN A 256 4.40 14.20 2.23
CA ASN A 256 3.30 15.08 1.82
C ASN A 256 3.27 15.24 0.30
N GLY A 257 2.08 15.28 -0.29
CA GLY A 257 1.90 15.41 -1.72
C GLY A 257 2.47 14.23 -2.50
N ALA A 258 2.39 13.02 -1.93
CA ALA A 258 2.90 11.82 -2.57
C ALA A 258 2.22 11.58 -3.93
N TYR A 259 2.97 11.06 -4.89
CA TYR A 259 2.42 10.65 -6.17
C TYR A 259 1.56 9.41 -6.01
N SER A 260 0.44 9.38 -6.73
CA SER A 260 -0.35 8.16 -6.87
C SER A 260 0.48 7.08 -7.54
N ILE A 261 0.52 5.90 -6.92
CA ILE A 261 1.18 4.74 -7.50
C ILE A 261 0.34 4.26 -8.69
N SER A 262 1.01 4.01 -9.83
CA SER A 262 0.34 3.51 -11.04
C SER A 262 -0.47 2.24 -10.74
N PRO A 263 -1.71 2.10 -11.24
CA PRO A 263 -2.51 0.89 -11.09
C PRO A 263 -1.76 -0.38 -11.53
N ILE A 264 -0.93 -0.29 -12.57
CA ILE A 264 -0.10 -1.42 -13.05
C ILE A 264 0.83 -1.92 -11.93
N ILE A 265 1.40 -1.02 -11.13
CA ILE A 265 2.28 -1.37 -10.02
C ILE A 265 1.47 -1.84 -8.81
N GLN A 266 0.31 -1.23 -8.56
CA GLN A 266 -0.62 -1.67 -7.51
C GLN A 266 -1.19 -3.06 -7.77
N ASP A 267 -1.53 -3.42 -9.01
CA ASP A 267 -2.09 -4.72 -9.37
C ASP A 267 -1.09 -5.87 -9.22
N ASN A 268 0.21 -5.55 -9.26
CA ASN A 268 1.28 -6.51 -8.99
C ASN A 268 1.69 -6.55 -7.51
N SER A 269 1.16 -5.66 -6.66
CA SER A 269 1.43 -5.69 -5.23
C SER A 269 0.81 -6.93 -4.57
N VAL A 270 1.50 -7.46 -3.55
CA VAL A 270 1.08 -8.70 -2.91
C VAL A 270 0.33 -8.38 -1.62
N PRO A 271 -0.90 -8.89 -1.44
CA PRO A 271 -1.62 -8.72 -0.18
C PRO A 271 -0.89 -9.43 0.95
N VAL A 272 -0.77 -8.75 2.09
CA VAL A 272 -0.21 -9.33 3.30
C VAL A 272 -1.29 -10.19 3.95
N SER A 273 -1.07 -11.51 4.05
CA SER A 273 -2.06 -12.42 4.62
C SER A 273 -2.43 -12.00 6.05
N GLY A 274 -3.72 -11.75 6.29
CA GLY A 274 -4.24 -11.30 7.58
C GLY A 274 -4.16 -9.80 7.83
N ARG A 275 -3.80 -8.98 6.83
CA ARG A 275 -3.85 -7.51 6.91
C ARG A 275 -4.53 -6.90 5.69
N ASN A 276 -5.01 -5.67 5.82
CA ASN A 276 -5.47 -4.84 4.68
C ASN A 276 -4.30 -4.21 3.90
N ASP A 277 -3.07 -4.57 4.25
CA ASP A 277 -1.83 -4.01 3.71
C ASP A 277 -1.41 -4.68 2.41
N LYS A 278 -0.70 -3.91 1.59
CA LYS A 278 -0.06 -4.41 0.37
C LYS A 278 1.46 -4.19 0.47
N GLN A 279 2.22 -5.19 0.03
CA GLN A 279 3.66 -5.06 -0.21
C GLN A 279 3.86 -4.61 -1.65
N LEU A 280 4.54 -3.48 -1.83
CA LEU A 280 4.86 -2.97 -3.17
C LEU A 280 5.98 -3.80 -3.79
N VAL A 281 5.83 -4.12 -5.07
CA VAL A 281 6.91 -4.74 -5.88
C VAL A 281 8.02 -3.74 -6.16
N SER A 282 7.64 -2.46 -6.33
CA SER A 282 8.56 -1.33 -6.45
C SER A 282 8.41 -0.44 -5.23
N PRO A 283 9.28 -0.57 -4.22
CA PRO A 283 9.03 -0.09 -2.88
C PRO A 283 9.61 1.31 -2.71
N ILE A 284 9.19 2.22 -3.59
CA ILE A 284 9.40 3.65 -3.38
C ILE A 284 8.07 4.33 -3.12
N ILE A 285 8.13 5.38 -2.34
CA ILE A 285 7.14 6.45 -2.31
C ILE A 285 7.88 7.73 -2.72
N ALA A 286 7.22 8.61 -3.47
CA ALA A 286 7.87 9.79 -4.03
C ALA A 286 6.91 10.98 -4.09
N ASN A 287 7.47 12.19 -4.05
CA ASN A 287 6.80 13.45 -4.29
C ASN A 287 7.72 14.37 -5.12
N GLY A 288 7.34 15.64 -5.25
CA GLY A 288 8.09 16.64 -6.03
C GLY A 288 9.52 16.92 -5.59
N THR A 289 10.01 16.35 -4.47
CA THR A 289 11.32 16.68 -3.91
C THR A 289 12.11 15.48 -3.38
N HIS A 290 11.43 14.41 -3.00
CA HIS A 290 12.05 13.26 -2.35
C HIS A 290 11.53 11.94 -2.91
N ILE A 291 12.42 10.97 -2.93
CA ILE A 291 12.13 9.55 -3.20
C ILE A 291 12.59 8.78 -1.97
N ILE A 292 11.68 8.04 -1.36
CA ILE A 292 11.96 7.18 -0.21
C ILE A 292 11.76 5.74 -0.64
N GLY A 293 12.74 4.88 -0.42
CA GLY A 293 12.59 3.46 -0.68
C GLY A 293 13.27 2.59 0.34
N ILE A 294 13.00 1.29 0.30
CA ILE A 294 13.63 0.33 1.23
C ILE A 294 15.15 0.31 1.06
N ASP A 295 15.88 -0.05 2.11
CA ASP A 295 17.32 -0.25 2.01
C ASP A 295 17.63 -1.54 1.24
N VAL A 296 17.81 -1.38 -0.06
CA VAL A 296 18.19 -2.44 -1.00
C VAL A 296 19.59 -3.01 -0.76
N PHE A 297 20.44 -2.28 -0.03
CA PHE A 297 21.78 -2.74 0.36
C PHE A 297 21.79 -3.49 1.68
N ASN A 298 20.67 -3.53 2.41
CA ASN A 298 20.62 -4.30 3.63
C ASN A 298 20.64 -5.79 3.29
N THR A 299 21.84 -6.34 3.29
CA THR A 299 22.03 -7.75 2.99
C THR A 299 21.77 -8.60 4.23
N GLU A 300 21.89 -8.05 5.44
CA GLU A 300 21.84 -8.82 6.69
C GLU A 300 20.48 -9.42 6.97
N THR A 301 19.40 -8.73 6.62
CA THR A 301 18.02 -9.16 6.92
C THR A 301 17.04 -8.62 5.89
N PHE A 302 16.04 -9.45 5.58
CA PHE A 302 14.91 -9.03 4.76
C PHE A 302 13.93 -8.21 5.61
N PHE A 303 13.60 -6.99 5.19
CA PHE A 303 12.68 -6.11 5.93
C PHE A 303 11.37 -5.96 5.17
N ASP A 304 10.33 -6.51 5.77
CA ASP A 304 9.02 -6.61 5.15
C ASP A 304 8.18 -5.34 5.38
N TRP A 305 8.56 -4.27 4.68
CA TRP A 305 7.85 -2.99 4.72
C TRP A 305 6.50 -3.09 4.01
N SER A 306 5.43 -2.74 4.71
CA SER A 306 4.10 -2.51 4.14
C SER A 306 4.00 -1.09 3.58
N TYR A 307 3.15 -0.91 2.58
CA TYR A 307 2.77 0.42 2.11
C TYR A 307 1.42 0.83 2.71
N SER A 308 1.35 2.06 3.25
CA SER A 308 0.08 2.70 3.61
C SER A 308 -0.20 3.83 2.63
N ASP A 309 -1.24 3.66 1.82
CA ASP A 309 -1.87 4.77 1.11
C ASP A 309 -2.82 5.47 2.08
N ASN A 310 -2.39 6.59 2.66
CA ASN A 310 -3.23 7.33 3.59
C ASN A 310 -4.28 8.20 2.86
N SER A 311 -4.59 7.94 1.59
CA SER A 311 -5.76 8.52 0.89
C SER A 311 -7.06 8.33 1.67
N LEU A 312 -7.19 7.25 2.45
CA LEU A 312 -8.32 7.01 3.38
C LEU A 312 -8.46 8.10 4.47
N TYR A 313 -7.39 8.85 4.75
CA TYR A 313 -7.32 9.88 5.77
C TYR A 313 -7.35 11.32 5.23
N GLY A 314 -7.63 11.54 3.94
CA GLY A 314 -7.89 12.88 3.36
C GLY A 314 -6.65 13.75 3.17
N SER A 315 -5.50 13.30 3.65
CA SER A 315 -4.20 13.86 3.34
C SER A 315 -3.58 13.07 2.20
N ASN A 316 -3.07 13.73 1.16
CA ASN A 316 -2.26 13.08 0.11
C ASN A 316 -0.87 12.74 0.70
N THR A 317 -0.84 11.80 1.63
CA THR A 317 0.36 11.37 2.35
C THR A 317 0.59 9.88 2.17
N SER A 318 1.87 9.51 2.08
CA SER A 318 2.28 8.12 1.99
C SER A 318 3.46 7.85 2.92
N CYS A 319 3.53 6.63 3.43
CA CYS A 319 4.71 6.10 4.13
C CYS A 319 4.85 4.60 3.85
N LEU A 320 6.08 4.11 3.97
CA LEU A 320 6.31 2.69 4.19
C LEU A 320 6.27 2.46 5.71
N TYR A 321 5.69 1.36 6.16
CA TYR A 321 5.53 1.12 7.59
C TYR A 321 5.63 -0.36 7.92
N MET A 322 5.96 -0.67 9.17
CA MET A 322 6.00 -2.05 9.65
C MET A 322 5.74 -2.12 11.14
N ASN A 323 4.92 -3.07 11.56
CA ASN A 323 4.71 -3.37 12.98
C ASN A 323 5.61 -4.53 13.37
N ILE A 324 6.53 -4.30 14.31
CA ILE A 324 7.55 -5.28 14.67
C ILE A 324 7.76 -5.45 16.16
N LYS A 325 8.33 -6.59 16.53
CA LYS A 325 8.95 -6.85 17.82
C LYS A 325 10.35 -7.39 17.59
N PRO A 326 11.42 -6.68 18.00
CA PRO A 326 12.77 -7.21 17.98
C PRO A 326 12.86 -8.48 18.85
N ILE A 327 13.58 -9.48 18.36
CA ILE A 327 13.95 -10.68 19.13
C ILE A 327 15.47 -10.87 19.21
N LYS A 328 16.20 -10.06 18.44
CA LYS A 328 17.64 -9.79 18.50
C LYS A 328 17.85 -8.30 18.27
N ASP A 329 19.06 -7.82 18.56
CA ASP A 329 19.46 -6.47 18.16
C ASP A 329 19.51 -6.40 16.64
N VAL A 330 18.94 -5.34 16.05
CA VAL A 330 18.74 -5.22 14.61
C VAL A 330 18.78 -3.78 14.14
N ASN A 331 19.45 -3.56 13.01
CA ASN A 331 19.43 -2.29 12.29
C ASN A 331 18.37 -2.35 11.18
N ILE A 332 17.43 -1.42 11.24
CA ILE A 332 16.37 -1.28 10.24
C ILE A 332 16.59 0.03 9.52
N SER A 333 16.64 -0.03 8.20
CA SER A 333 17.03 1.09 7.37
C SER A 333 16.15 1.28 6.15
N TYR A 334 16.14 2.51 5.65
CA TYR A 334 15.59 2.89 4.37
C TYR A 334 16.45 3.99 3.73
N ILE A 335 16.27 4.22 2.44
CA ILE A 335 17.03 5.19 1.65
C ILE A 335 16.15 6.38 1.30
N VAL A 336 16.71 7.57 1.37
CA VAL A 336 16.12 8.80 0.85
C VAL A 336 17.02 9.36 -0.24
N ILE A 337 16.44 9.69 -1.39
CA ILE A 337 17.08 10.44 -2.47
C ILE A 337 16.37 11.80 -2.55
N GLU A 338 17.16 12.87 -2.53
CA GLU A 338 16.69 14.22 -2.79
C GLU A 338 16.71 14.46 -4.30
N ALA A 339 15.52 14.52 -4.90
CA ALA A 339 15.36 14.68 -6.34
C ALA A 339 14.02 15.35 -6.68
N GLU A 340 14.08 16.40 -7.49
CA GLU A 340 12.90 16.95 -8.13
C GLU A 340 12.39 15.99 -9.20
N THR A 341 11.12 15.63 -9.13
CA THR A 341 10.43 14.78 -10.09
C THR A 341 9.03 15.33 -10.34
N GLY A 342 8.35 14.90 -11.39
CA GLY A 342 6.98 15.29 -11.72
C GLY A 342 5.95 14.16 -11.55
N SER A 343 6.39 12.91 -11.42
CA SER A 343 5.50 11.75 -11.32
C SER A 343 6.15 10.55 -10.62
N TYR A 344 5.34 9.57 -10.23
CA TYR A 344 5.83 8.31 -9.68
C TYR A 344 6.76 7.55 -10.65
N LEU A 345 6.43 7.54 -11.95
CA LEU A 345 7.23 6.81 -12.95
C LEU A 345 8.60 7.46 -13.16
N GLU A 346 8.65 8.79 -13.18
CA GLU A 346 9.90 9.54 -13.24
C GLU A 346 10.75 9.30 -11.98
N ALA A 347 10.13 9.31 -10.79
CA ALA A 347 10.82 8.95 -9.55
C ALA A 347 11.37 7.51 -9.59
N LEU A 348 10.64 6.58 -10.18
CA LEU A 348 11.10 5.20 -10.35
C LEU A 348 12.31 5.12 -11.28
N GLU A 349 12.31 5.89 -12.37
CA GLU A 349 13.45 5.98 -13.27
C GLU A 349 14.69 6.57 -12.55
N VAL A 350 14.51 7.67 -11.82
CA VAL A 350 15.58 8.27 -11.00
C VAL A 350 16.13 7.27 -9.98
N TRP A 351 15.26 6.49 -9.34
CA TRP A 351 15.66 5.43 -8.41
C TRP A 351 16.51 4.34 -9.09
N HIS A 352 16.07 3.84 -10.26
CA HIS A 352 16.85 2.84 -11.01
C HIS A 352 18.20 3.39 -11.47
N GLN A 353 18.24 4.65 -11.92
CA GLN A 353 19.48 5.31 -12.32
C GLN A 353 20.41 5.61 -11.13
N ALA A 354 19.88 5.74 -9.92
CA ALA A 354 20.69 5.89 -8.72
C ALA A 354 21.43 4.59 -8.36
N PHE A 355 20.78 3.44 -8.62
CA PHE A 355 21.27 2.10 -8.26
C PHE A 355 21.25 1.09 -9.42
N PRO A 356 21.86 1.41 -10.58
CA PRO A 356 21.83 0.56 -11.77
C PRO A 356 22.53 -0.79 -11.57
N ASP A 357 23.43 -0.89 -10.59
CA ASP A 357 24.11 -2.15 -10.27
C ASP A 357 23.14 -3.17 -9.62
N LEU A 358 21.98 -2.73 -9.13
CA LEU A 358 20.92 -3.60 -8.60
C LEU A 358 19.87 -3.97 -9.65
N TYR A 359 19.72 -3.12 -10.65
CA TYR A 359 18.66 -3.12 -11.64
C TYR A 359 19.35 -3.00 -13.00
N GLY A 360 19.52 -4.10 -13.73
CA GLY A 360 20.41 -4.02 -14.91
C GLY A 360 20.84 -5.32 -15.50
N ILE A 361 21.00 -6.32 -14.64
CA ILE A 361 21.94 -7.39 -14.89
C ILE A 361 21.15 -8.61 -15.36
N ASN A 362 20.98 -8.73 -16.67
CA ASN A 362 20.73 -10.02 -17.31
C ASN A 362 22.03 -10.49 -17.97
N PRO A 363 22.93 -11.15 -17.23
CA PRO A 363 24.23 -11.59 -17.76
C PRO A 363 24.07 -12.76 -18.74
N TYR A 364 22.88 -13.35 -18.80
CA TYR A 364 22.55 -14.43 -19.73
C TYR A 364 21.98 -13.91 -21.06
N GLY A 365 21.67 -12.62 -21.15
CA GLY A 365 21.06 -11.99 -22.33
C GLY A 365 19.71 -12.60 -22.71
N LYS A 366 19.25 -12.29 -23.93
CA LYS A 366 18.03 -12.90 -24.49
C LYS A 366 18.30 -14.37 -24.78
N SER A 367 17.67 -15.25 -24.02
CA SER A 367 17.80 -16.69 -24.16
C SER A 367 16.49 -17.39 -23.78
N SER A 368 16.19 -18.50 -24.45
CA SER A 368 15.12 -19.40 -24.03
C SER A 368 15.67 -20.36 -22.98
N ILE A 369 14.86 -20.63 -21.95
CA ILE A 369 15.17 -21.58 -20.89
C ILE A 369 14.40 -22.87 -21.16
N CYS A 370 15.09 -24.01 -21.19
CA CYS A 370 14.43 -25.31 -21.21
C CYS A 370 14.37 -25.90 -19.81
N LYS A 371 13.16 -26.09 -19.29
CA LYS A 371 12.91 -26.75 -18.02
C LYS A 371 12.80 -28.25 -18.21
N ASN A 372 13.58 -29.02 -17.45
CA ASN A 372 13.62 -30.48 -17.45
C ASN A 372 13.76 -31.08 -18.87
N PRO A 373 14.81 -30.69 -19.64
CA PRO A 373 14.99 -31.22 -20.98
C PRO A 373 15.16 -32.74 -20.94
N ASN A 374 14.36 -33.43 -21.75
CA ASN A 374 14.54 -34.86 -21.99
C ASN A 374 15.57 -35.05 -23.11
N ILE A 375 16.55 -35.91 -22.84
CA ILE A 375 17.65 -36.36 -23.71
C ILE A 375 17.16 -36.69 -25.12
N SER A 376 15.98 -37.32 -25.24
CA SER A 376 15.44 -37.77 -26.53
C SER A 376 15.13 -36.64 -27.51
N ASN A 377 14.95 -35.41 -27.02
CA ASN A 377 14.54 -34.28 -27.85
C ASN A 377 15.63 -33.21 -27.97
N TRP A 378 16.70 -33.23 -27.17
CA TRP A 378 17.73 -32.21 -27.23
C TRP A 378 18.71 -32.45 -28.38
N SER A 379 18.88 -31.45 -29.24
CA SER A 379 19.86 -31.50 -30.34
C SER A 379 20.47 -30.11 -30.57
N PRO A 380 21.65 -30.02 -31.22
CA PRO A 380 22.24 -28.73 -31.62
C PRO A 380 21.29 -27.86 -32.46
N PHE A 381 20.34 -28.49 -33.16
CA PHE A 381 19.28 -27.82 -33.89
C PHE A 381 18.32 -27.03 -32.97
N ILE A 382 18.03 -27.52 -31.76
CA ILE A 382 17.18 -26.77 -30.81
C ILE A 382 17.88 -25.51 -30.30
N VAL A 383 19.19 -25.60 -30.04
CA VAL A 383 20.00 -24.45 -29.59
C VAL A 383 20.04 -23.38 -30.67
N THR A 384 20.22 -23.78 -31.95
CA THR A 384 20.31 -22.85 -33.08
C THR A 384 18.97 -22.28 -33.53
N GLN A 385 17.90 -23.10 -33.58
CA GLN A 385 16.57 -22.66 -34.04
C GLN A 385 15.79 -21.90 -32.96
N TYR A 386 15.84 -22.33 -31.71
CA TYR A 386 15.02 -21.77 -30.62
C TYR A 386 15.83 -20.93 -29.63
N GLY A 387 17.15 -20.77 -29.82
CA GLY A 387 17.99 -19.95 -28.95
C GLY A 387 18.04 -20.46 -27.51
N CYS A 388 17.84 -21.77 -27.32
CA CYS A 388 17.75 -22.38 -26.00
C CYS A 388 19.15 -22.60 -25.43
N LYS A 389 19.63 -21.61 -24.67
CA LYS A 389 21.01 -21.52 -24.17
C LYS A 389 21.13 -21.82 -22.67
N LEU A 390 20.00 -21.95 -21.97
CA LEU A 390 19.95 -22.17 -20.52
C LEU A 390 19.10 -23.41 -20.22
N LEU A 391 19.67 -24.40 -19.55
CA LEU A 391 18.97 -25.61 -19.12
C LEU A 391 18.71 -25.56 -17.63
N TRP A 392 17.49 -25.89 -17.25
CA TRP A 392 17.06 -25.92 -15.87
C TRP A 392 16.75 -27.35 -15.47
N GLY A 393 17.45 -27.87 -14.46
CA GLY A 393 17.17 -29.17 -13.88
C GLY A 393 17.66 -30.37 -14.70
N SER A 394 18.55 -30.15 -15.68
CA SER A 394 19.16 -31.26 -16.44
C SER A 394 20.41 -31.80 -15.77
N ASP A 395 20.44 -33.10 -15.51
CA ASP A 395 21.64 -33.80 -15.03
C ASP A 395 22.69 -34.02 -16.15
N GLU A 396 22.39 -33.65 -17.40
CA GLU A 396 23.22 -33.85 -18.58
C GLU A 396 23.72 -32.56 -19.20
N LYS A 397 24.96 -32.57 -19.71
CA LYS A 397 25.58 -31.44 -20.41
C LYS A 397 25.33 -31.47 -21.91
N TYR A 398 24.99 -30.31 -22.46
CA TYR A 398 24.79 -30.14 -23.88
C TYR A 398 25.63 -28.98 -24.41
N GLU A 399 26.29 -29.21 -25.53
CA GLU A 399 27.16 -28.23 -26.16
C GLU A 399 26.40 -26.93 -26.50
N GLY A 400 27.02 -25.79 -26.19
CA GLY A 400 26.42 -24.46 -26.44
C GLY A 400 25.36 -24.03 -25.43
N THR A 401 25.19 -24.75 -24.31
CA THR A 401 24.22 -24.44 -23.25
C THR A 401 24.88 -24.30 -21.88
N LYS A 402 24.31 -23.47 -21.01
CA LYS A 402 24.62 -23.41 -19.57
C LYS A 402 23.59 -24.24 -18.80
N ASN A 403 24.05 -25.08 -17.88
CA ASN A 403 23.23 -25.98 -17.08
C ASN A 403 23.08 -25.50 -15.64
N PHE A 404 21.84 -25.39 -15.18
CA PHE A 404 21.52 -24.95 -13.84
C PHE A 404 20.88 -26.07 -13.03
N TYR A 405 21.39 -26.26 -11.82
CA TYR A 405 20.76 -27.18 -10.87
C TYR A 405 19.43 -26.62 -10.40
N GLU A 406 18.34 -27.39 -10.56
CA GLU A 406 17.06 -27.04 -9.96
C GLU A 406 17.08 -27.28 -8.44
N MET A 407 17.05 -26.19 -7.69
CA MET A 407 16.87 -26.20 -6.25
C MET A 407 15.47 -25.71 -5.89
N ASN A 408 14.75 -26.50 -5.09
CA ASN A 408 13.62 -26.00 -4.34
C ASN A 408 13.99 -25.95 -2.86
N PRO A 409 14.45 -24.79 -2.34
CA PRO A 409 15.07 -24.75 -1.03
C PRO A 409 14.05 -24.95 0.10
N SER A 410 12.83 -24.46 -0.08
CA SER A 410 11.76 -24.50 0.93
C SER A 410 11.01 -25.82 0.95
N ILE A 411 11.48 -26.85 0.23
CA ILE A 411 10.80 -28.13 0.12
C ILE A 411 11.70 -29.30 0.53
N ILE A 412 11.13 -30.18 1.36
CA ILE A 412 11.67 -31.49 1.68
C ILE A 412 10.77 -32.56 1.06
N ARG A 413 11.33 -33.29 0.10
CA ARG A 413 10.68 -34.43 -0.57
C ARG A 413 10.82 -35.69 0.26
N ILE A 414 9.71 -36.37 0.54
CA ILE A 414 9.69 -37.66 1.22
C ILE A 414 9.07 -38.70 0.29
N TYR A 415 9.84 -39.74 -0.03
CA TYR A 415 9.41 -40.81 -0.92
C TYR A 415 8.55 -41.84 -0.17
N THR A 416 7.40 -42.19 -0.75
CA THR A 416 6.37 -43.07 -0.16
C THR A 416 6.85 -44.50 0.05
N ASN A 417 7.86 -44.95 -0.70
CA ASN A 417 8.35 -46.34 -0.72
C ASN A 417 9.55 -46.61 0.21
N THR A 418 9.80 -45.75 1.20
CA THR A 418 10.91 -45.94 2.13
C THR A 418 10.49 -46.80 3.32
N ASN A 419 10.83 -48.10 3.25
CA ASN A 419 10.72 -49.02 4.38
C ASN A 419 11.53 -48.49 5.58
N LYS A 420 10.84 -47.89 6.55
CA LYS A 420 11.20 -47.75 7.98
C LYS A 420 12.69 -47.50 8.31
N LYS A 421 13.14 -46.25 8.17
CA LYS A 421 14.11 -45.56 9.07
C LYS A 421 13.79 -44.06 9.08
N GLN A 422 13.92 -43.40 10.23
CA GLN A 422 13.80 -41.94 10.30
C GLN A 422 14.95 -41.34 9.47
N THR A 423 14.65 -40.83 8.29
CA THR A 423 15.63 -40.17 7.42
C THR A 423 15.86 -38.73 7.89
N LYS A 424 16.96 -38.09 7.45
CA LYS A 424 17.22 -36.68 7.75
C LYS A 424 16.08 -35.80 7.26
N GLU A 425 15.47 -36.13 6.12
CA GLU A 425 14.30 -35.47 5.54
C GLU A 425 13.08 -35.54 6.47
N ASN A 426 12.79 -36.72 7.05
CA ASN A 426 11.68 -36.85 8.00
C ASN A 426 11.90 -35.97 9.23
N TYR A 427 13.12 -35.98 9.79
CA TYR A 427 13.48 -35.10 10.91
C TYR A 427 13.32 -33.60 10.56
N LEU A 428 13.80 -33.18 9.39
CA LEU A 428 13.69 -31.77 8.96
C LEU A 428 12.23 -31.36 8.75
N LYS A 429 11.41 -32.23 8.14
CA LYS A 429 9.96 -32.00 8.00
C LYS A 429 9.26 -31.92 9.36
N ASP A 430 9.56 -32.83 10.29
CA ASP A 430 8.87 -32.84 11.59
C ASP A 430 9.23 -31.62 12.44
N LYS A 431 10.49 -31.17 12.36
CA LYS A 431 11.02 -30.04 13.15
C LYS A 431 10.76 -28.67 12.54
N TYR A 432 10.95 -28.53 11.22
CA TYR A 432 10.88 -27.25 10.48
C TYR A 432 9.72 -27.20 9.49
N GLY A 433 8.83 -28.18 9.49
CA GLY A 433 7.66 -28.21 8.64
C GLY A 433 6.74 -27.03 8.92
N VAL A 434 6.34 -26.35 7.85
CA VAL A 434 5.37 -25.26 7.93
C VAL A 434 4.00 -25.87 8.15
N LYS A 435 3.30 -25.41 9.19
CA LYS A 435 2.02 -25.96 9.60
C LYS A 435 0.86 -25.06 9.21
N ASP A 436 -0.25 -25.67 8.81
CA ASP A 436 -1.50 -24.97 8.58
C ASP A 436 -2.22 -24.61 9.89
N LYS A 437 -3.42 -24.02 9.79
CA LYS A 437 -4.26 -23.66 10.94
C LYS A 437 -4.69 -24.87 11.78
N THR A 438 -4.60 -26.09 11.23
CA THR A 438 -4.92 -27.36 11.92
C THR A 438 -3.69 -28.06 12.49
N LEU A 439 -2.53 -27.38 12.49
CA LEU A 439 -1.23 -27.88 12.94
C LEU A 439 -0.67 -29.04 12.10
N LYS A 440 -1.18 -29.24 10.88
CA LYS A 440 -0.65 -30.24 9.94
C LYS A 440 0.38 -29.61 9.02
N ASN A 441 1.44 -30.36 8.70
CA ASN A 441 2.45 -29.91 7.75
C ASN A 441 1.83 -29.69 6.37
N ILE A 442 2.15 -28.55 5.76
CA ILE A 442 1.68 -28.15 4.43
C ILE A 442 2.40 -29.00 3.38
N ILE A 443 1.63 -29.59 2.47
CA ILE A 443 2.09 -30.35 1.32
C ILE A 443 1.85 -29.50 0.08
N ILE A 444 2.92 -29.23 -0.67
CA ILE A 444 2.85 -28.47 -1.93
C ILE A 444 2.50 -29.38 -3.10
N GLU A 445 2.96 -30.63 -3.06
CA GLU A 445 2.75 -31.60 -4.12
C GLU A 445 2.68 -33.02 -3.54
N GLU A 446 1.70 -33.79 -3.98
CA GLU A 446 1.55 -35.20 -3.63
C GLU A 446 1.43 -36.04 -4.89
N THR A 447 2.32 -37.01 -5.01
CA THR A 447 2.30 -38.00 -6.09
C THR A 447 2.27 -39.40 -5.50
N VAL A 448 2.08 -40.41 -6.35
CA VAL A 448 2.13 -41.82 -5.94
C VAL A 448 3.46 -42.18 -5.25
N ASN A 449 4.56 -41.51 -5.65
CA ASN A 449 5.92 -41.87 -5.26
C ASN A 449 6.51 -40.97 -4.17
N TYR A 450 5.97 -39.76 -3.96
CA TYR A 450 6.51 -38.82 -2.98
C TYR A 450 5.50 -37.76 -2.54
N LYS A 451 5.82 -37.13 -1.40
CA LYS A 451 5.18 -35.90 -0.91
C LYS A 451 6.22 -34.81 -0.74
N ASP A 452 5.92 -33.61 -1.23
CA ASP A 452 6.75 -32.42 -1.10
C ASP A 452 6.22 -31.54 0.03
N TYR A 453 6.93 -31.57 1.16
CA TYR A 453 6.57 -30.81 2.34
C TYR A 453 7.25 -29.45 2.36
N LEU A 454 6.49 -28.44 2.73
CA LEU A 454 6.99 -27.10 2.94
C LEU A 454 7.74 -27.01 4.27
N VAL A 455 8.92 -26.38 4.25
CA VAL A 455 9.75 -26.18 5.45
C VAL A 455 10.24 -24.74 5.56
N ASP A 456 10.47 -24.31 6.80
CA ASP A 456 11.19 -23.07 7.09
C ASP A 456 12.67 -23.22 6.74
N LEU A 457 13.24 -22.20 6.10
CA LEU A 457 14.66 -22.14 5.70
C LEU A 457 15.59 -21.83 6.88
N ALA A 458 15.51 -22.62 7.94
CA ALA A 458 16.41 -22.54 9.09
C ALA A 458 17.80 -23.07 8.73
N ASP A 459 18.82 -22.74 9.53
CA ASP A 459 20.22 -23.10 9.28
C ASP A 459 20.41 -24.60 9.00
N GLU A 460 19.76 -25.48 9.78
CA GLU A 460 19.83 -26.93 9.56
C GLU A 460 19.22 -27.38 8.22
N VAL A 461 18.19 -26.68 7.73
CA VAL A 461 17.54 -26.94 6.43
C VAL A 461 18.42 -26.40 5.31
N ILE A 462 18.93 -25.17 5.44
CA ILE A 462 19.87 -24.56 4.49
C ILE A 462 21.09 -25.46 4.34
N ASP A 463 21.73 -25.88 5.43
CA ASP A 463 22.89 -26.78 5.41
C ASP A 463 22.61 -28.09 4.68
N TYR A 464 21.40 -28.64 4.86
CA TYR A 464 20.97 -29.85 4.16
C TYR A 464 20.84 -29.60 2.66
N GLN A 465 20.21 -28.51 2.24
CA GLN A 465 20.06 -28.14 0.83
C GLN A 465 21.43 -27.87 0.18
N LEU A 466 22.33 -27.17 0.87
CA LEU A 466 23.69 -26.90 0.40
C LEU A 466 24.49 -28.19 0.23
N LYS A 467 24.46 -29.11 1.21
CA LYS A 467 25.14 -30.42 1.09
C LYS A 467 24.62 -31.23 -0.09
N LYS A 468 23.31 -31.26 -0.29
CA LYS A 468 22.68 -31.92 -1.45
C LYS A 468 23.14 -31.27 -2.75
N TYR A 469 23.18 -29.95 -2.80
CA TYR A 469 23.64 -29.18 -3.94
C TYR A 469 25.10 -29.45 -4.29
N PHE A 470 26.03 -29.26 -3.36
CA PHE A 470 27.46 -29.45 -3.65
C PHE A 470 27.79 -30.89 -4.06
N ARG A 471 27.09 -31.88 -3.51
CA ARG A 471 27.21 -33.28 -3.96
C ARG A 471 26.77 -33.45 -5.42
N ARG A 472 25.70 -32.78 -5.82
CA ARG A 472 25.17 -32.81 -7.19
C ARG A 472 26.04 -32.01 -8.15
N LYS A 473 26.53 -30.83 -7.74
CA LYS A 473 27.46 -30.00 -8.51
C LYS A 473 28.74 -30.75 -8.88
N LEU A 474 29.35 -31.46 -7.93
CA LEU A 474 30.55 -32.26 -8.22
C LEU A 474 30.30 -33.40 -9.22
N LYS A 475 29.07 -33.92 -9.28
CA LYS A 475 28.72 -35.06 -10.15
C LYS A 475 28.34 -34.63 -11.56
N HIS A 476 27.61 -33.52 -11.69
CA HIS A 476 27.00 -33.08 -12.96
C HIS A 476 27.60 -31.79 -13.50
N GLU A 477 28.51 -31.16 -12.74
CA GLU A 477 29.26 -29.96 -13.12
C GLU A 477 28.37 -28.82 -13.64
N TYR A 478 27.30 -28.47 -12.90
CA TYR A 478 26.41 -27.36 -13.25
C TYR A 478 27.15 -26.01 -13.30
N ASP A 479 26.72 -25.16 -14.22
CA ASP A 479 27.19 -23.78 -14.43
C ASP A 479 26.58 -22.78 -13.44
N GLY A 480 25.47 -23.15 -12.77
CA GLY A 480 24.84 -22.31 -11.77
C GLY A 480 23.65 -22.97 -11.07
N ILE A 481 22.85 -22.14 -10.40
CA ILE A 481 21.69 -22.58 -9.63
C ILE A 481 20.42 -21.90 -10.15
N ALA A 482 19.40 -22.72 -10.32
CA ALA A 482 18.07 -22.31 -10.65
C ALA A 482 17.12 -22.59 -9.48
N ILE A 483 16.45 -21.56 -8.96
CA ILE A 483 15.60 -21.67 -7.76
C ILE A 483 14.14 -21.72 -8.18
N SER A 484 13.51 -22.87 -7.99
CA SER A 484 12.07 -23.02 -8.25
C SER A 484 11.24 -22.47 -7.11
N ARG A 485 10.04 -21.98 -7.45
CA ARG A 485 9.08 -21.42 -6.50
C ARG A 485 9.69 -20.33 -5.60
N PHE A 486 10.48 -19.42 -6.20
CA PHE A 486 11.29 -18.43 -5.49
C PHE A 486 10.44 -17.40 -4.74
N ASP A 487 9.28 -17.06 -5.30
CA ASP A 487 8.33 -16.09 -4.75
C ASP A 487 7.29 -16.71 -3.81
N LEU A 488 7.50 -17.95 -3.35
CA LEU A 488 6.67 -18.52 -2.28
C LEU A 488 6.72 -17.64 -1.04
N ARG A 489 5.61 -16.95 -0.77
CA ARG A 489 5.39 -16.17 0.43
C ARG A 489 4.37 -16.88 1.30
N TYR A 490 4.73 -17.09 2.55
CA TYR A 490 3.78 -17.47 3.58
C TYR A 490 4.25 -16.91 4.91
N MET A 491 3.30 -16.48 5.72
CA MET A 491 3.55 -16.00 7.07
C MET A 491 3.15 -17.12 8.01
N ASN A 492 4.10 -17.60 8.83
CA ASN A 492 3.83 -18.65 9.80
C ASN A 492 3.53 -18.02 11.17
N TYR A 493 2.47 -18.51 11.83
CA TYR A 493 2.10 -18.10 13.18
C TYR A 493 2.83 -18.93 14.27
N ASN A 494 3.55 -19.99 13.88
CA ASN A 494 4.47 -20.66 14.80
C ASN A 494 5.78 -19.87 14.89
N THR A 495 6.02 -19.20 16.02
CA THR A 495 7.22 -18.39 16.25
C THR A 495 8.33 -19.13 17.01
N GLU A 496 8.16 -20.42 17.27
CA GLU A 496 9.10 -21.27 18.03
C GLU A 496 10.53 -21.22 17.49
N TYR A 497 10.70 -21.04 16.17
CA TYR A 497 12.01 -21.01 15.49
C TYR A 497 12.32 -19.66 14.85
N ALA A 498 11.55 -18.61 15.16
CA ALA A 498 11.69 -17.32 14.51
C ALA A 498 13.09 -16.72 14.70
N ASP A 499 13.70 -16.91 15.88
CA ASP A 499 15.04 -16.43 16.20
C ASP A 499 16.15 -17.06 15.34
N LYS A 500 15.89 -18.21 14.71
CA LYS A 500 16.80 -18.83 13.74
C LYS A 500 16.66 -18.26 12.33
N LEU A 501 15.53 -17.61 12.04
CA LEU A 501 15.15 -17.19 10.69
C LEU A 501 15.26 -15.68 10.50
N THR A 502 14.94 -14.90 11.54
CA THR A 502 14.83 -13.45 11.49
C THR A 502 15.26 -12.83 12.82
N PRO A 503 15.81 -11.60 12.84
CA PRO A 503 16.08 -10.88 14.08
C PRO A 503 14.84 -10.17 14.66
N TYR A 504 13.71 -10.18 13.95
CA TYR A 504 12.47 -9.50 14.37
C TYR A 504 11.22 -10.31 14.02
N LEU A 505 10.14 -10.13 14.78
CA LEU A 505 8.80 -10.62 14.46
C LEU A 505 7.95 -9.48 13.89
N LEU A 506 7.16 -9.76 12.87
CA LEU A 506 6.08 -8.90 12.41
C LEU A 506 4.86 -9.08 13.32
N CYS A 507 4.07 -8.03 13.54
CA CYS A 507 2.88 -8.06 14.38
C CYS A 507 1.67 -7.48 13.63
N ASP A 508 0.61 -8.25 13.41
CA ASP A 508 -0.61 -7.72 12.79
C ASP A 508 -1.44 -6.82 13.72
N GLU A 509 -2.61 -6.40 13.23
CA GLU A 509 -3.58 -5.54 13.95
C GLU A 509 -4.15 -6.23 15.20
N GLU A 510 -4.16 -7.57 15.24
CA GLU A 510 -4.62 -8.39 16.36
C GLU A 510 -3.47 -8.81 17.30
N ASP A 511 -2.29 -8.16 17.17
CA ASP A 511 -1.07 -8.49 17.92
C ASP A 511 -0.53 -9.91 17.68
N LYS A 512 -0.99 -10.63 16.65
CA LYS A 512 -0.42 -11.93 16.29
C LYS A 512 0.96 -11.72 15.68
N LYS A 513 1.90 -12.54 16.16
CA LYS A 513 3.29 -12.49 15.75
C LYS A 513 3.57 -13.51 14.66
N TYR A 514 4.37 -13.11 13.69
CA TYR A 514 4.81 -13.97 12.60
C TYR A 514 6.16 -13.48 12.06
N TYR A 515 6.74 -14.22 11.13
CA TYR A 515 7.93 -13.80 10.39
C TYR A 515 7.79 -14.13 8.91
N SER A 516 8.59 -13.46 8.08
CA SER A 516 8.70 -13.77 6.66
C SER A 516 9.78 -14.83 6.43
N ILE A 517 9.42 -15.93 5.78
CA ILE A 517 10.34 -16.98 5.32
C ILE A 517 11.44 -16.38 4.43
N GLN A 518 11.16 -15.29 3.73
CA GLN A 518 12.06 -14.67 2.76
C GLN A 518 13.42 -14.30 3.38
N CYS A 519 13.50 -14.12 4.70
CA CYS A 519 14.77 -13.97 5.43
C CYS A 519 15.72 -15.17 5.20
N GLY A 520 15.19 -16.40 5.26
CA GLY A 520 15.97 -17.60 5.01
C GLY A 520 16.38 -17.76 3.55
N MET A 521 15.55 -17.29 2.60
CA MET A 521 15.93 -17.24 1.19
C MET A 521 17.10 -16.28 0.98
N LEU A 522 17.06 -15.07 1.56
CA LEU A 522 18.17 -14.10 1.49
C LEU A 522 19.47 -14.69 2.01
N LYS A 523 19.40 -15.40 3.15
CA LYS A 523 20.55 -16.11 3.72
C LYS A 523 21.10 -17.18 2.78
N LEU A 524 20.23 -17.98 2.16
CA LEU A 524 20.64 -18.99 1.18
C LEU A 524 21.34 -18.37 -0.04
N LEU A 525 20.75 -17.33 -0.64
CA LEU A 525 21.30 -16.66 -1.83
C LEU A 525 22.71 -16.16 -1.56
N LYS A 526 22.96 -15.56 -0.38
CA LYS A 526 24.30 -15.13 0.02
C LYS A 526 25.32 -16.24 0.07
N LEU A 527 24.95 -17.38 0.64
CA LEU A 527 25.85 -18.54 0.76
C LEU A 527 26.17 -19.15 -0.60
N LEU A 528 25.27 -19.00 -1.56
CA LEU A 528 25.41 -19.53 -2.92
C LEU A 528 25.99 -18.51 -3.92
N TYR A 529 26.05 -17.22 -3.57
CA TYR A 529 26.41 -16.15 -4.51
C TYR A 529 27.78 -16.35 -5.16
N GLY A 530 28.77 -16.81 -4.37
CA GLY A 530 30.11 -17.13 -4.90
C GLY A 530 30.14 -18.28 -5.91
N ASP A 531 29.09 -19.10 -5.95
CA ASP A 531 28.96 -20.25 -6.85
C ASP A 531 28.16 -19.94 -8.12
N SER A 532 27.38 -18.86 -8.12
CA SER A 532 26.65 -18.32 -9.27
C SER A 532 26.90 -16.81 -9.40
N PRO A 533 28.12 -16.40 -9.83
CA PRO A 533 28.51 -14.98 -9.88
C PRO A 533 27.70 -14.17 -10.90
N ASP A 534 27.20 -14.83 -11.95
CA ASP A 534 26.26 -14.27 -12.93
C ASP A 534 24.80 -14.23 -12.38
N GLY A 535 24.60 -14.47 -11.08
CA GLY A 535 23.29 -14.47 -10.45
C GLY A 535 22.46 -15.74 -10.71
N PHE A 536 21.39 -15.90 -9.93
CA PHE A 536 20.52 -17.08 -9.97
C PHE A 536 19.48 -16.97 -11.10
N LEU A 537 19.10 -18.11 -11.67
CA LEU A 537 17.83 -18.21 -12.38
C LEU A 537 16.73 -18.44 -11.35
N VAL A 538 15.61 -17.73 -11.45
CA VAL A 538 14.49 -17.91 -10.50
C VAL A 538 13.17 -18.10 -11.22
N GLU A 539 12.34 -18.99 -10.71
CA GLU A 539 10.93 -19.11 -11.10
C GLU A 539 10.15 -18.22 -10.14
N SER A 540 9.67 -17.08 -10.63
CA SER A 540 9.11 -16.03 -9.79
C SER A 540 8.14 -15.16 -10.59
N PHE A 541 6.94 -14.93 -10.05
CA PHE A 541 6.04 -13.89 -10.54
C PHE A 541 6.47 -12.49 -10.08
N VAL A 542 7.08 -12.40 -8.89
CA VAL A 542 7.46 -11.13 -8.25
C VAL A 542 8.80 -11.23 -7.52
N VAL A 543 9.80 -10.46 -7.95
CA VAL A 543 11.10 -10.37 -7.27
C VAL A 543 11.11 -9.15 -6.34
N HIS A 544 11.32 -9.37 -5.04
CA HIS A 544 11.50 -8.25 -4.10
C HIS A 544 12.86 -7.58 -4.35
N PRO A 545 12.99 -6.25 -4.28
CA PRO A 545 14.24 -5.58 -4.66
C PRO A 545 15.47 -5.95 -3.85
N GLN A 546 15.31 -6.30 -2.57
CA GLN A 546 16.43 -6.82 -1.77
C GLN A 546 17.07 -8.10 -2.37
N PHE A 547 16.30 -8.83 -3.19
CA PHE A 547 16.78 -10.00 -3.92
C PHE A 547 17.34 -9.68 -5.30
N ALA A 548 16.99 -8.54 -5.90
CA ALA A 548 17.29 -8.22 -7.30
C ALA A 548 18.80 -8.36 -7.63
N GLN A 549 19.66 -7.92 -6.71
CA GLN A 549 21.13 -8.03 -6.85
C GLN A 549 21.67 -9.47 -6.99
N TYR A 550 20.90 -10.48 -6.57
CA TYR A 550 21.29 -11.88 -6.65
C TYR A 550 20.70 -12.58 -7.89
N ILE A 551 19.72 -11.97 -8.56
CA ILE A 551 18.97 -12.62 -9.64
C ILE A 551 19.57 -12.22 -10.99
N GLY A 552 20.03 -13.22 -11.75
CA GLY A 552 20.51 -13.00 -13.11
C GLY A 552 19.39 -13.10 -14.16
N SER A 553 18.34 -13.88 -13.90
CA SER A 553 17.13 -13.89 -14.76
C SER A 553 15.94 -14.52 -14.04
N SER A 554 14.72 -14.09 -14.40
CA SER A 554 13.47 -14.63 -13.89
C SER A 554 12.64 -15.30 -14.99
N LEU A 555 12.16 -16.50 -14.71
CA LEU A 555 11.19 -17.23 -15.51
C LEU A 555 9.77 -16.79 -15.17
N TYR A 556 9.03 -16.40 -16.19
CA TYR A 556 7.57 -16.31 -16.14
C TYR A 556 6.99 -17.60 -16.71
N THR A 557 6.36 -18.41 -15.86
CA THR A 557 5.62 -19.59 -16.32
C THR A 557 4.36 -19.10 -17.04
N LEU A 558 4.37 -19.10 -18.37
CA LEU A 558 3.15 -18.94 -19.16
C LEU A 558 2.33 -20.22 -18.94
N ASN A 559 1.16 -20.09 -18.32
CA ASN A 559 0.24 -21.22 -18.21
C ASN A 559 -0.20 -21.64 -19.62
N ASN A 560 0.08 -22.90 -19.97
CA ASN A 560 -0.12 -23.59 -21.26
C ASN A 560 -1.58 -23.68 -21.77
N TYR A 561 -2.44 -22.69 -21.53
CA TYR A 561 -3.74 -22.60 -22.22
C TYR A 561 -3.77 -21.53 -23.32
N ALA A 562 -2.69 -20.77 -23.53
CA ALA A 562 -2.69 -19.62 -24.44
C ALA A 562 -1.39 -19.46 -25.25
N ASP A 563 -0.81 -20.56 -25.76
CA ASP A 563 0.37 -20.54 -26.65
C ASP A 563 0.18 -19.82 -28.00
N TYR A 564 -0.93 -19.09 -28.20
CA TYR A 564 -1.18 -18.29 -29.39
C TYR A 564 -1.52 -16.81 -29.13
N LEU A 565 -1.43 -16.31 -27.89
CA LEU A 565 -1.77 -14.90 -27.58
C LEU A 565 -0.62 -14.08 -26.97
N ALA A 566 0.63 -14.51 -27.14
CA ALA A 566 1.82 -13.74 -26.73
C ALA A 566 2.01 -12.39 -27.50
N VAL A 567 1.06 -11.99 -28.36
CA VAL A 567 1.08 -10.72 -29.09
C VAL A 567 0.15 -9.65 -28.48
N ASN A 568 -0.69 -9.95 -27.47
CA ASN A 568 -1.74 -9.01 -27.03
C ASN A 568 -1.73 -8.55 -25.55
N HIS A 569 -0.66 -8.78 -24.79
CA HIS A 569 -0.54 -8.17 -23.46
C HIS A 569 0.47 -7.02 -23.47
N THR A 570 0.04 -5.88 -24.01
CA THR A 570 0.82 -4.64 -24.15
C THR A 570 1.13 -3.91 -22.84
N ASN A 571 0.61 -4.32 -21.68
CA ASN A 571 0.69 -3.52 -20.45
C ASN A 571 1.13 -4.29 -19.19
N LYS A 572 2.17 -5.13 -19.29
CA LYS A 572 2.92 -5.55 -18.09
C LYS A 572 4.22 -4.78 -18.02
N VAL A 573 4.13 -3.53 -17.55
CA VAL A 573 5.28 -2.82 -16.97
C VAL A 573 5.53 -3.45 -15.59
N GLY A 574 6.02 -4.68 -15.61
CA GLY A 574 6.76 -5.24 -14.49
C GLY A 574 8.15 -4.62 -14.53
N LEU A 575 8.70 -4.33 -13.35
CA LEU A 575 10.11 -4.03 -13.18
C LEU A 575 10.93 -5.08 -13.95
N TRP A 576 11.48 -4.67 -15.10
CA TRP A 576 12.50 -5.34 -15.93
C TRP A 576 12.06 -6.43 -16.92
N ASN A 577 12.16 -6.11 -18.22
CA ASN A 577 12.70 -6.96 -19.31
C ASN A 577 12.70 -6.16 -20.64
N THR A 578 13.88 -5.76 -21.13
CA THR A 578 14.09 -5.39 -22.55
C THR A 578 15.09 -6.30 -23.20
#